data_AF-A0A1Z5H8E2-F1
#
_entry.id   AF-A0A1Z5H8E2-F1
#
_cell.length_a   1.000
_cell.length_b   1.000
_cell.length_c   1.000
_cell.angle_alpha   90.00
_cell.angle_beta   90.00
_cell.angle_gamma   90.00
#
_symmetry.space_group_name_H-M   'P 1'
#
loop_
_entity.id
_entity.type
_entity.pdbx_description
1 polymer ?
#
loop_
_entity_poly.entity_id
_entity_poly.type
_entity_poly.pdbx_seq_one_letter_code
_entity_poly.pdbx_strand_id
1 'polypeptide(L)'
;MCSEIKIEVIKMAHKEWRITLTIRNYTGEPVRCENIRCENIDTLDIGRNIEENGTITVYSSTNDRVFCSFRGMKSRVLYKLAMTCPRSSGNNACGYGNAGLKPYNPHKLLKVEFYLGRSDEADWDNPSSYHGQSIDYGDCS
;
A
#
# COMPACT_ATOMS: atom_id res chain seq x y z
N MET A 1 6.92 29.20 48.23
CA MET A 1 5.81 28.93 47.28
C MET A 1 6.35 27.96 46.24
N CYS A 2 6.02 26.67 46.35
CA CYS A 2 6.36 25.69 45.34
C CYS A 2 5.31 25.75 44.23
N SER A 3 5.73 26.11 43.02
CA SER A 3 4.90 26.07 41.83
C SER A 3 4.80 24.64 41.34
N GLU A 4 3.60 24.08 41.26
CA GLU A 4 3.34 22.79 40.63
C GLU A 4 3.55 22.91 39.11
N ILE A 5 4.50 22.14 38.58
CA ILE A 5 4.65 21.94 37.13
C ILE A 5 3.55 20.97 36.70
N LYS A 6 2.51 21.49 36.02
CA LYS A 6 1.53 20.66 35.32
C LYS A 6 2.19 20.06 34.08
N ILE A 7 2.62 18.81 34.19
CA ILE A 7 3.02 18.01 33.03
C ILE A 7 1.74 17.63 32.31
N GLU A 8 1.38 18.37 31.26
CA GLU A 8 0.37 17.92 30.30
C GLU A 8 0.95 16.72 29.54
N VAL A 9 0.59 15.52 29.99
CA VAL A 9 0.78 14.30 29.21
C VAL A 9 -0.13 14.40 28.00
N ILE A 10 0.42 14.91 26.89
CA ILE A 10 -0.20 14.79 25.57
C ILE A 10 -0.29 13.28 25.32
N LYS A 11 -1.47 12.69 25.55
CA LYS A 11 -1.82 11.37 25.03
C LYS A 11 -1.78 11.50 23.50
N MET A 12 -0.61 11.26 22.91
CA MET A 12 -0.54 10.88 21.51
C MET A 12 -1.32 9.58 21.41
N ALA A 13 -2.56 9.65 20.93
CA ALA A 13 -3.32 8.45 20.60
C ALA A 13 -2.42 7.60 19.70
N HIS A 14 -2.11 6.38 20.13
CA HIS A 14 -1.42 5.41 19.29
C HIS A 14 -2.28 5.23 18.04
N LYS A 15 -1.85 5.80 16.91
CA LYS A 15 -2.54 5.63 15.64
C LYS A 15 -2.46 4.16 15.27
N GLU A 16 -3.57 3.45 15.38
CA GLU A 16 -3.64 2.03 15.05
C GLU A 16 -3.63 1.87 13.53
N TRP A 17 -2.57 1.25 13.00
CA TRP A 17 -2.42 0.99 11.58
C TRP A 17 -3.23 -0.23 11.17
N ARG A 18 -4.09 -0.07 10.17
CA ARG A 18 -4.91 -1.15 9.63
C ARG A 18 -4.32 -1.77 8.38
N ILE A 19 -3.63 -0.97 7.60
CA ILE A 19 -2.92 -1.40 6.40
C ILE A 19 -1.44 -1.08 6.60
N THR A 20 -0.60 -2.10 6.41
CA THR A 20 0.85 -1.96 6.23
C THR A 20 1.17 -2.41 4.81
N LEU A 21 1.70 -1.49 4.02
CA LEU A 21 2.07 -1.71 2.63
C LEU A 21 3.58 -1.58 2.49
N THR A 22 4.24 -2.65 2.06
CA THR A 22 5.65 -2.63 1.68
C THR A 22 5.76 -2.69 0.16
N ILE A 23 6.51 -1.76 -0.43
CA ILE A 23 6.72 -1.68 -1.88
C ILE A 23 8.21 -1.81 -2.14
N ARG A 24 8.60 -2.82 -2.92
CA ARG A 24 9.97 -3.02 -3.39
C ARG A 24 10.05 -2.85 -4.89
N ASN A 25 11.01 -2.06 -5.34
CA ASN A 25 11.17 -1.74 -6.76
C ASN A 25 12.18 -2.67 -7.43
N TYR A 26 11.72 -3.56 -8.32
CA TYR A 26 12.57 -4.41 -9.16
C TYR A 26 12.42 -4.10 -10.66
N THR A 27 11.94 -2.91 -11.00
CA THR A 27 11.62 -2.55 -12.39
C THR A 27 12.86 -2.29 -13.26
N GLY A 28 14.06 -2.22 -12.66
CA GLY A 28 15.29 -1.83 -13.36
C GLY A 28 15.44 -0.31 -13.57
N GLU A 29 14.57 0.47 -12.93
CA GLU A 29 14.57 1.93 -13.00
C GLU A 29 13.92 2.56 -11.75
N PRO A 30 14.13 3.86 -11.48
CA PRO A 30 13.35 4.57 -10.47
C PRO A 30 11.87 4.65 -10.88
N VAL A 31 10.98 4.52 -9.90
CA VAL A 31 9.54 4.75 -10.07
C VAL A 31 9.08 5.92 -9.23
N ARG A 32 8.06 6.63 -9.70
CA ARG A 32 7.46 7.78 -8.99
C ARG A 32 5.99 7.52 -8.69
N CYS A 33 5.56 7.78 -7.46
CA CYS A 33 4.14 7.79 -7.11
C CYS A 33 3.43 8.89 -7.90
N GLU A 34 2.46 8.54 -8.75
CA GLU A 34 1.68 9.49 -9.55
C GLU A 34 0.34 9.85 -8.92
N ASN A 35 -0.27 8.92 -8.18
CA ASN A 35 -1.63 9.10 -7.68
C ASN A 35 -1.89 8.25 -6.44
N ILE A 36 -2.76 8.78 -5.58
CA ILE A 36 -3.37 8.10 -4.43
C ILE A 36 -4.86 8.44 -4.47
N ARG A 37 -5.74 7.43 -4.45
CA ARG A 37 -7.18 7.57 -4.62
C ARG A 37 -7.96 6.82 -3.53
N CYS A 38 -9.22 7.20 -3.42
CA CYS A 38 -10.22 6.83 -2.43
C CYS A 38 -9.84 7.23 -0.99
N GLU A 39 -8.68 6.81 -0.50
CA GLU A 39 -8.19 7.15 0.84
C GLU A 39 -6.70 7.47 0.85
N ASN A 40 -6.28 8.29 1.82
CA ASN A 40 -4.88 8.66 1.98
C ASN A 40 -4.05 7.52 2.59
N ILE A 41 -2.78 7.48 2.21
CA ILE A 41 -1.73 6.70 2.87
C ILE A 41 -0.86 7.70 3.63
N ASP A 42 -0.74 7.53 4.94
CA ASP A 42 -0.21 8.56 5.84
C ASP A 42 1.26 8.90 5.63
N THR A 43 2.02 8.02 4.95
CA THR A 43 3.45 8.19 4.71
C THR A 43 3.83 8.08 3.24
N LEU A 44 2.87 8.19 2.32
CA LEU A 44 3.11 8.20 0.88
C LEU A 44 2.60 9.52 0.28
N ASP A 45 3.50 10.28 -0.33
CA ASP A 45 3.16 11.49 -1.06
C ASP A 45 3.18 11.26 -2.57
N ILE A 46 2.29 11.93 -3.29
CA ILE A 46 2.38 12.04 -4.74
C ILE A 46 3.71 12.72 -5.09
N GLY A 47 4.45 12.10 -5.99
CA GLY A 47 5.78 12.53 -6.39
C GLY A 47 6.92 11.87 -5.62
N ARG A 48 6.63 11.05 -4.60
CA ARG A 48 7.66 10.24 -3.94
C ARG A 48 8.30 9.26 -4.92
N ASN A 49 9.63 9.26 -4.95
CA ASN A 49 10.40 8.30 -5.74
C ASN A 49 10.76 7.06 -4.91
N ILE A 50 10.83 5.92 -5.58
CA ILE A 50 11.47 4.71 -5.09
C ILE A 50 12.56 4.36 -6.09
N GLU A 51 13.82 4.50 -5.68
CA GLU A 51 14.97 4.16 -6.50
C GLU A 51 14.96 2.68 -6.89
N GLU A 52 15.72 2.32 -7.93
CA GLU A 52 15.90 0.92 -8.32
C GLU A 52 16.42 0.08 -7.13
N ASN A 53 15.83 -1.09 -6.90
CA ASN A 53 16.08 -1.96 -5.74
C ASN A 53 15.71 -1.34 -4.39
N GLY A 54 15.19 -0.12 -4.37
CA GLY A 54 14.69 0.58 -3.19
C GLY A 54 13.44 -0.07 -2.61
N THR A 55 13.22 0.17 -1.33
CA THR A 55 12.04 -0.30 -0.58
C THR A 55 11.47 0.83 0.23
N ILE A 56 10.14 0.94 0.27
CA ILE A 56 9.43 1.79 1.21
C ILE A 56 8.38 0.98 1.95
N THR A 57 8.13 1.35 3.21
CA THR A 57 6.98 0.85 3.97
C THR A 57 6.11 2.03 4.34
N VAL A 58 4.83 1.89 4.06
CA VAL A 58 3.83 2.93 4.29
C VAL A 58 2.61 2.37 5.02
N TYR A 59 1.89 3.25 5.69
CA TYR A 59 0.82 2.86 6.60
C TYR A 59 -0.45 3.64 6.33
N SER A 60 -1.60 3.01 6.60
CA SER A 60 -2.88 3.70 6.65
C SER A 60 -3.72 3.19 7.81
N SER A 61 -4.39 4.12 8.51
CA SER A 61 -5.38 3.79 9.54
C SER A 61 -6.78 3.57 8.97
N THR A 62 -6.96 3.71 7.65
CA THR A 62 -8.27 3.55 7.02
C THR A 62 -8.80 2.12 7.11
N ASN A 63 -10.12 2.01 7.15
CA ASN A 63 -10.84 0.74 7.01
C ASN A 63 -11.38 0.58 5.59
N ASP A 64 -11.05 1.49 4.68
CA ASP A 64 -11.61 1.52 3.33
C ASP A 64 -10.56 1.15 2.28
N ARG A 65 -10.96 1.29 1.02
CA ARG A 65 -10.20 1.12 -0.20
C ARG A 65 -9.10 2.16 -0.29
N VAL A 66 -7.90 1.70 -0.60
CA VAL A 66 -6.73 2.52 -0.91
C VAL A 66 -6.20 2.10 -2.27
N PHE A 67 -6.02 3.08 -3.14
CA PHE A 67 -5.53 2.88 -4.50
C PHE A 67 -4.33 3.77 -4.71
N CYS A 68 -3.20 3.22 -5.12
CA CYS A 68 -2.03 4.03 -5.47
C CYS A 68 -1.37 3.55 -6.77
N SER A 69 -0.75 4.48 -7.48
CA SER A 69 -0.10 4.17 -8.77
C SER A 69 1.30 4.72 -8.85
N PHE A 70 2.20 3.93 -9.41
CA PHE A 70 3.60 4.27 -9.64
C PHE A 70 3.92 4.21 -11.12
N ARG A 71 4.78 5.12 -11.57
CA ARG A 71 5.19 5.24 -12.97
C ARG A 71 6.70 5.05 -13.09
N GLY A 72 7.14 4.16 -13.97
CA GLY A 72 8.55 4.08 -14.37
C GLY A 72 9.01 5.41 -14.97
N MET A 73 10.09 5.98 -14.45
CA MET A 73 10.53 7.31 -14.86
C MET A 73 11.09 7.36 -16.29
N LYS A 74 11.63 6.24 -16.80
CA LYS A 74 12.12 6.05 -18.16
C LYS A 74 11.08 5.35 -19.04
N SER A 75 10.57 4.18 -18.63
CA SER A 75 9.67 3.38 -19.48
C SER A 75 8.25 3.92 -19.56
N ARG A 76 7.84 4.75 -18.59
CA ARG A 76 6.45 5.22 -18.41
C ARG A 76 5.44 4.09 -18.16
N VAL A 77 5.90 2.88 -17.84
CA VAL A 77 5.02 1.76 -17.44
C VAL A 77 4.29 2.12 -16.14
N LEU A 78 3.01 1.74 -16.07
CA LEU A 78 2.14 1.99 -14.92
C LEU A 78 2.04 0.74 -14.06
N TYR A 79 2.32 0.89 -12.78
CA TYR A 79 2.08 -0.11 -11.76
C TYR A 79 0.98 0.40 -10.85
N LYS A 80 -0.10 -0.36 -10.67
CA LYS A 80 -1.18 0.06 -9.77
C LYS A 80 -1.34 -0.96 -8.65
N LEU A 81 -1.52 -0.46 -7.44
CA LEU A 81 -1.74 -1.24 -6.23
C LEU A 81 -3.10 -0.84 -5.63
N ALA A 82 -3.95 -1.83 -5.39
CA ALA A 82 -5.25 -1.64 -4.74
C ALA A 82 -5.32 -2.55 -3.51
N MET A 83 -5.91 -2.04 -2.44
CA MET A 83 -6.06 -2.77 -1.19
C MET A 83 -7.26 -2.25 -0.40
N THR A 84 -7.90 -3.11 0.37
CA THR A 84 -9.05 -2.75 1.22
C THR A 84 -8.99 -3.50 2.55
N CYS A 85 -9.31 -2.82 3.65
CA CYS A 85 -9.32 -3.40 5.00
C CYS A 85 -10.62 -3.10 5.78
N PRO A 86 -11.78 -3.53 5.25
CA PRO A 86 -13.10 -3.29 5.84
C PRO A 86 -13.21 -3.95 7.22
N ARG A 87 -14.05 -3.37 8.08
CA ARG A 87 -14.28 -3.93 9.44
C ARG A 87 -15.13 -5.19 9.45
N SER A 88 -16.02 -5.35 8.46
CA SER A 88 -17.09 -6.34 8.45
C SER A 88 -16.96 -7.41 7.36
N SER A 89 -15.89 -7.38 6.55
CA SER A 89 -15.62 -8.38 5.52
C SER A 89 -14.13 -8.70 5.44
N GLY A 90 -13.74 -9.63 4.56
CA GLY A 90 -12.33 -9.94 4.32
C GLY A 90 -11.59 -8.74 3.72
N ASN A 91 -10.29 -8.68 4.01
CA ASN A 91 -9.40 -7.78 3.30
C ASN A 91 -9.10 -8.34 1.91
N ASN A 92 -8.86 -7.45 0.96
CA ASN A 92 -8.45 -7.84 -0.39
C ASN A 92 -7.34 -6.90 -0.88
N ALA A 93 -6.52 -7.40 -1.80
CA ALA A 93 -5.50 -6.63 -2.47
C ALA A 93 -5.28 -7.11 -3.90
N CYS A 94 -4.76 -6.23 -4.74
CA CYS A 94 -4.72 -6.41 -6.18
C CYS A 94 -3.58 -5.61 -6.82
N GLY A 95 -2.88 -6.24 -7.75
CA GLY A 95 -1.80 -5.64 -8.54
C GLY A 95 -2.17 -5.55 -10.03
N TYR A 96 -1.73 -4.47 -10.68
CA TYR A 96 -1.84 -4.33 -12.14
C TYR A 96 -0.51 -3.90 -12.74
N GLY A 97 -0.17 -4.48 -13.90
CA GLY A 97 0.98 -4.09 -14.69
C GLY A 97 2.30 -4.61 -14.10
N ASN A 98 2.32 -5.86 -13.62
CA ASN A 98 3.44 -6.44 -12.87
C ASN A 98 3.75 -5.67 -11.57
N ALA A 99 2.72 -5.37 -10.78
CA ALA A 99 2.90 -4.77 -9.47
C ALA A 99 3.39 -5.79 -8.42
N GLY A 100 3.28 -7.09 -8.71
CA GLY A 100 3.96 -8.15 -7.98
C GLY A 100 3.45 -8.36 -6.56
N LEU A 101 2.13 -8.34 -6.37
CA LEU A 101 1.46 -8.62 -5.10
C LEU A 101 1.86 -10.01 -4.58
N LYS A 102 2.27 -10.07 -3.32
CA LYS A 102 2.60 -11.30 -2.60
C LYS A 102 1.42 -11.84 -1.79
N PRO A 103 1.46 -13.13 -1.41
CA PRO A 103 0.44 -13.71 -0.55
C PRO A 103 0.20 -12.88 0.70
N TYR A 104 -1.07 -12.73 1.08
CA TYR A 104 -1.48 -11.90 2.21
C TYR A 104 -2.55 -12.58 3.07
N ASN A 105 -2.76 -12.08 4.28
CA ASN A 105 -3.78 -12.60 5.20
C ASN A 105 -5.08 -11.77 5.12
N PRO A 106 -6.21 -12.36 4.71
CA PRO A 106 -7.47 -11.62 4.53
C PRO A 106 -8.27 -11.39 5.83
N HIS A 107 -7.84 -11.92 6.99
CA HIS A 107 -8.66 -11.97 8.22
C HIS A 107 -8.11 -11.17 9.41
N LYS A 108 -7.04 -10.38 9.24
CA LYS A 108 -6.39 -9.58 10.31
C LYS A 108 -6.15 -8.15 9.84
N LEU A 109 -5.35 -7.35 10.56
CA LEU A 109 -4.78 -6.14 9.98
C LEU A 109 -4.07 -6.50 8.67
N LEU A 110 -4.34 -5.75 7.61
CA LEU A 110 -3.85 -6.05 6.28
C LEU A 110 -2.35 -5.72 6.19
N LYS A 111 -1.54 -6.74 5.89
CA LYS A 111 -0.13 -6.58 5.55
C LYS A 111 0.07 -7.09 4.14
N VAL A 112 0.52 -6.22 3.25
CA VAL A 112 0.69 -6.54 1.84
C VAL A 112 2.07 -6.09 1.37
N GLU A 113 2.66 -6.91 0.50
CA GLU A 113 3.93 -6.61 -0.15
C GLU A 113 3.73 -6.61 -1.66
N PHE A 114 4.25 -5.58 -2.33
CA PHE A 114 4.22 -5.43 -3.77
C PHE A 114 5.64 -5.32 -4.30
N TYR A 115 6.01 -6.22 -5.21
CA TYR A 115 7.31 -6.27 -5.85
C TYR A 115 7.17 -5.76 -7.28
N LEU A 116 7.29 -4.44 -7.47
CA LEU A 116 7.11 -3.81 -8.78
C LEU A 116 8.10 -4.38 -9.80
N GLY A 117 7.61 -4.71 -11.00
CA GLY A 117 8.38 -5.39 -12.04
C GLY A 117 8.38 -6.93 -11.91
N ARG A 118 7.58 -7.50 -11.01
CA ARG A 118 7.40 -8.95 -10.86
C ARG A 118 5.94 -9.34 -11.07
N SER A 119 5.72 -10.61 -11.40
CA SER A 119 4.37 -11.19 -11.48
C SER A 119 3.71 -11.23 -10.11
N ASP A 120 2.39 -11.07 -10.10
CA ASP A 120 1.57 -11.23 -8.92
C ASP A 120 1.48 -12.72 -8.55
N GLU A 121 1.53 -13.00 -7.24
CA GLU A 121 1.41 -14.32 -6.60
C GLU A 121 0.12 -14.44 -5.75
N ALA A 122 -0.66 -13.37 -5.72
CA ALA A 122 -1.97 -13.27 -5.10
C ALA A 122 -2.80 -12.24 -5.84
N ASP A 123 -4.12 -12.33 -5.71
CA ASP A 123 -5.04 -11.33 -6.21
C ASP A 123 -6.19 -11.09 -5.22
N TRP A 124 -7.24 -10.41 -5.68
CA TRP A 124 -8.38 -10.04 -4.86
C TRP A 124 -9.12 -11.26 -4.32
N ASP A 125 -9.27 -12.32 -5.12
CA ASP A 125 -10.09 -13.49 -4.80
C ASP A 125 -9.24 -14.71 -4.37
N ASN A 126 -7.95 -14.68 -4.68
CA ASN A 126 -6.98 -15.76 -4.49
C ASN A 126 -5.78 -15.21 -3.69
N PRO A 127 -5.91 -15.05 -2.37
CA PRO A 127 -4.92 -14.35 -1.55
C PRO A 127 -3.56 -15.05 -1.44
N SER A 128 -3.41 -16.26 -1.96
CA SER A 128 -2.16 -17.04 -1.91
C SER A 128 -1.95 -18.03 -3.07
N SER A 129 -2.73 -17.94 -4.14
CA SER A 129 -2.74 -18.98 -5.20
C SER A 129 -2.90 -18.42 -6.62
N TYR A 130 -2.83 -17.09 -6.79
CA TYR A 130 -2.86 -16.47 -8.11
C TYR A 130 -1.47 -16.45 -8.72
N HIS A 131 -1.37 -16.53 -10.05
CA HIS A 131 -0.14 -16.27 -10.78
C HIS A 131 -0.46 -15.55 -12.09
N GLY A 132 -0.06 -14.28 -12.21
CA GLY A 132 -0.37 -13.48 -13.39
C GLY A 132 0.21 -12.07 -13.38
N GLN A 133 -0.15 -11.27 -14.39
CA GLN A 133 0.42 -9.93 -14.64
C GLN A 133 -0.62 -8.80 -14.62
N SER A 134 -1.90 -9.16 -14.64
CA SER A 134 -3.02 -8.21 -14.70
C SER A 134 -4.28 -8.88 -14.19
N ILE A 135 -4.97 -8.20 -13.28
CA ILE A 135 -6.35 -8.48 -12.93
C ILE A 135 -7.21 -7.24 -13.19
N ASP A 136 -8.52 -7.45 -13.31
CA ASP A 136 -9.46 -6.35 -13.39
C ASP A 136 -9.37 -5.49 -12.13
N TYR A 137 -9.34 -4.18 -12.36
CA TYR A 137 -9.14 -3.18 -11.33
C TYR A 137 -10.50 -2.75 -10.78
N GLY A 138 -10.66 -2.72 -9.47
CA GLY A 138 -11.83 -2.12 -8.85
C GLY A 138 -11.89 -0.60 -9.05
N ASP A 139 -13.07 -0.02 -8.89
CA ASP A 139 -13.27 1.43 -8.84
C ASP A 139 -13.43 1.92 -7.38
N CYS A 140 -13.23 3.23 -7.17
CA CYS A 140 -13.47 3.89 -5.88
C CYS A 140 -14.97 4.00 -5.51
N SER A 141 -15.88 3.36 -6.26
CA SER A 141 -17.34 3.46 -6.11
C SER A 141 -17.97 2.30 -5.37
#